data_AF-A0A7J5UWC7-F1
#
_entry.id   AF-A0A7J5UWC7-F1
#
_cell.length_a   1.000
_cell.length_b   1.000
_cell.length_c   1.000
_cell.angle_alpha   90.00
_cell.angle_beta   90.00
_cell.angle_gamma   90.00
#
_symmetry.space_group_name_H-M   'P 1'
#
loop_
_entity.id
_entity.type
_entity.pdbx_description
1 polymer ?
#
loop_
_entity_poly.entity_id
_entity_poly.type
_entity_poly.pdbx_seq_one_letter_code
_entity_poly.pdbx_strand_id
1 'polypeptide(L)'
;MKNDSFSGGLKTQSDTVLLQLMAGTDEVLQRKAFNCFHERHGDDLAKLCNKACKVHAEIYGSDLPDVVFNNTLLEVYQHPLQFLRRLEEQQDASGKKLKVGVLLSTMADEELEKEKKGSQMRYGRGKTGVKNDAELDLFAQQMNPCHEAEEVNDQKRHEDAVALGADLNSLDAACNKLKPRDKAVIDFIKTYDLPNKQLPKEEKEQFLKEQGLKPENFRKCKERSYKKLRARVLEGRHKSAAQSGSASAEAPSC
;
A
#
# COMPACT_ATOMS: atom_id res chain seq x y z
N MET A 1 7.33 24.96 32.10
CA MET A 1 8.35 24.18 31.38
C MET A 1 8.29 24.60 29.92
N LYS A 2 9.35 25.20 29.38
CA LYS A 2 9.42 25.61 27.98
C LYS A 2 9.74 24.37 27.14
N ASN A 3 8.80 23.92 26.31
CA ASN A 3 8.97 22.83 25.34
C ASN A 3 9.69 23.33 24.08
N ASP A 4 10.79 24.06 24.28
CA ASP A 4 11.77 24.41 23.25
C ASP A 4 12.90 23.37 23.39
N SER A 5 13.48 22.71 22.38
CA SER A 5 13.50 22.97 20.94
C SER A 5 14.15 21.78 20.22
N PHE A 6 13.58 20.57 20.29
CA PHE A 6 14.16 19.45 19.51
C PHE A 6 14.08 19.69 17.97
N SER A 7 13.30 20.67 17.53
CA SER A 7 13.20 21.08 16.12
C SER A 7 14.46 21.74 15.56
N GLY A 8 15.31 22.35 16.41
CA GLY A 8 16.52 23.04 15.95
C GLY A 8 17.58 22.10 15.38
N GLY A 9 17.67 20.88 15.91
CA GLY A 9 18.67 19.89 15.50
C GLY A 9 18.34 19.13 14.22
N LEU A 10 17.08 19.13 13.76
CA LEU A 10 16.65 18.36 12.60
C LEU A 10 17.12 18.97 11.28
N LYS A 11 17.12 20.31 11.18
CA LYS A 11 17.52 21.01 9.96
C LYS A 11 18.98 20.77 9.56
N THR A 12 19.84 20.38 10.50
CA THR A 12 21.25 20.05 10.26
C THR A 12 21.52 18.56 10.05
N GLN A 13 20.53 17.67 10.24
CA GLN A 13 20.72 16.23 10.06
C GLN A 13 20.93 15.86 8.59
N SER A 14 21.61 14.76 8.31
CA SER A 14 21.70 14.22 6.96
C SER A 14 20.34 13.70 6.46
N ASP A 15 20.16 13.61 5.14
CA ASP A 15 18.92 13.08 4.56
C ASP A 15 18.69 11.62 4.98
N THR A 16 19.75 10.81 5.13
CA THR A 16 19.67 9.45 5.67
C THR A 16 19.05 9.43 7.06
N VAL A 17 19.45 10.34 7.95
CA VAL A 17 18.87 10.43 9.30
C VAL A 17 17.41 10.89 9.23
N LEU A 18 17.09 11.87 8.38
CA LEU A 18 15.70 12.30 8.21
C LEU A 18 14.80 11.14 7.75
N LEU A 19 15.24 10.34 6.78
CA LEU A 19 14.51 9.17 6.29
C LEU A 19 14.35 8.09 7.37
N GLN A 20 15.38 7.85 8.18
CA GLN A 20 15.28 6.94 9.33
C GLN A 20 14.27 7.44 10.36
N LEU A 21 14.23 8.74 10.62
CA LEU A 21 13.24 9.35 11.52
C LEU A 21 11.82 9.27 10.96
N MET A 22 11.64 9.46 9.65
CA MET A 22 10.37 9.26 8.95
C MET A 22 9.87 7.81 9.03
N ALA A 23 10.78 6.84 9.13
CA ALA A 23 10.45 5.43 9.31
C ALA A 23 10.18 5.02 10.77
N GLY A 24 10.33 5.94 11.73
CA GLY A 24 10.18 5.67 13.17
C GLY A 24 8.73 5.37 13.57
N THR A 25 8.43 5.34 14.87
CA THR A 25 7.06 5.15 15.37
C THR A 25 6.41 6.43 15.91
N ASP A 26 7.18 7.50 16.08
CA ASP A 26 6.70 8.78 16.59
C ASP A 26 6.20 9.65 15.42
N GLU A 27 4.88 9.72 15.24
CA GLU A 27 4.22 10.50 14.18
C GLU A 27 4.61 11.99 14.18
N VAL A 28 4.83 12.58 15.36
CA VAL A 28 5.22 13.99 15.48
C VAL A 28 6.62 14.19 14.93
N LEU A 29 7.53 13.27 15.25
CA LEU A 29 8.90 13.32 14.77
C LEU A 29 9.00 12.98 13.29
N GLN A 30 8.23 12.00 12.81
CA GLN A 30 8.13 11.67 11.38
C GLN A 30 7.71 12.89 10.55
N ARG A 31 6.62 13.57 10.97
CA ARG A 31 6.12 14.76 10.27
C ARG A 31 7.14 15.89 10.27
N LYS A 32 7.83 16.12 11.39
CA LYS A 32 8.90 17.13 11.48
C LYS A 32 10.08 16.79 10.57
N ALA A 33 10.49 15.53 10.53
CA ALA A 33 11.57 15.06 9.67
C ALA A 33 11.20 15.20 8.18
N PHE A 34 9.97 14.84 7.81
CA PHE A 34 9.45 15.03 6.46
C PHE A 34 9.40 16.51 6.07
N ASN A 35 8.91 17.40 6.94
CA ASN A 35 8.91 18.84 6.65
C ASN A 35 10.33 19.37 6.40
N CYS A 36 11.32 18.91 7.17
CA CYS A 36 12.73 19.28 6.94
C CYS A 36 13.24 18.74 5.60
N PHE A 37 12.87 17.52 5.23
CA PHE A 37 13.23 16.93 3.94
C PHE A 37 12.58 17.70 2.78
N HIS A 38 11.29 18.02 2.90
CA HIS A 38 10.52 18.80 1.95
C HIS A 38 11.10 20.22 1.77
N GLU A 39 11.42 20.93 2.85
CA GLU A 39 12.05 22.25 2.79
C GLU A 39 13.38 22.25 2.01
N ARG A 40 14.14 21.13 2.04
CA ARG A 40 15.43 21.03 1.34
C ARG A 40 15.29 20.70 -0.14
N HIS A 41 14.39 19.78 -0.48
CA HIS A 41 14.34 19.16 -1.79
C HIS A 41 13.10 19.54 -2.61
N GLY A 42 12.10 20.16 -2.00
CA GLY A 42 10.82 20.51 -2.62
C GLY A 42 10.98 21.41 -3.84
N ASP A 43 11.72 22.52 -3.72
CA ASP A 43 11.91 23.46 -4.82
C ASP A 43 12.60 22.82 -6.04
N ASP A 44 13.60 21.97 -5.80
CA ASP A 44 14.34 21.31 -6.87
C ASP A 44 13.52 20.18 -7.51
N LEU A 45 12.77 19.41 -6.70
CA LEU A 45 11.82 18.43 -7.22
C LEU A 45 10.72 19.10 -8.05
N ALA A 46 10.17 20.23 -7.60
CA ALA A 46 9.15 20.97 -8.34
C ALA A 46 9.67 21.42 -9.71
N LYS A 47 10.92 21.91 -9.79
CA LYS A 47 11.57 22.25 -11.09
C LYS A 47 11.74 21.02 -11.98
N LEU A 48 12.13 19.88 -11.41
CA LEU A 48 12.28 18.61 -12.13
C LEU A 48 10.94 18.15 -12.71
N CYS A 49 9.88 18.13 -11.89
CA CYS A 49 8.53 17.77 -12.32
C CYS A 49 8.03 18.69 -13.43
N ASN A 50 8.18 20.01 -13.27
CA ASN A 50 7.81 20.98 -14.30
C ASN A 50 8.53 20.74 -15.64
N LYS A 51 9.83 20.44 -15.57
CA LYS A 51 10.63 20.15 -16.77
C LYS A 51 10.22 18.84 -17.44
N ALA A 52 10.03 17.77 -16.67
CA ALA A 52 9.65 16.45 -17.18
C ALA A 52 8.24 16.45 -17.78
N CYS A 53 7.31 17.13 -17.12
CA CYS A 53 5.90 17.17 -17.53
C CYS A 53 5.61 18.18 -18.65
N LYS A 54 6.53 19.10 -18.97
CA LYS A 54 6.31 20.16 -19.96
C LYS A 54 5.80 19.65 -21.32
N VAL A 55 6.33 18.51 -21.78
CA VAL A 55 5.94 17.91 -23.08
C VAL A 55 4.57 17.22 -23.01
N HIS A 56 4.07 16.97 -21.81
CA HIS A 56 2.85 16.20 -21.54
C HIS A 56 1.69 17.06 -21.02
N ALA A 57 1.95 18.28 -20.54
CA ALA A 57 0.95 19.17 -19.97
C ALA A 57 -0.20 19.50 -20.92
N GLU A 58 0.07 19.59 -22.23
CA GLU A 58 -0.99 19.82 -23.25
C GLU A 58 -1.99 18.66 -23.36
N ILE A 59 -1.54 17.43 -23.09
CA ILE A 59 -2.35 16.21 -23.25
C ILE A 59 -3.07 15.87 -21.96
N TYR A 60 -2.40 16.06 -20.82
CA TYR A 60 -2.84 15.53 -19.52
C TYR A 60 -3.29 16.62 -18.54
N GLY A 61 -3.14 17.90 -18.88
CA GLY A 61 -3.53 19.02 -18.01
C GLY A 61 -2.34 19.81 -17.47
N SER A 62 -2.58 21.09 -17.18
CA SER A 62 -1.56 22.01 -16.63
C SER A 62 -1.18 21.70 -15.18
N ASP A 63 -1.99 20.91 -14.49
CA ASP A 63 -1.82 20.44 -13.11
C ASP A 63 -0.96 19.17 -13.00
N LEU A 64 -0.65 18.51 -14.12
CA LEU A 64 0.18 17.30 -14.15
C LEU A 64 1.50 17.45 -13.35
N PRO A 65 2.27 18.55 -13.45
CA PRO A 65 3.48 18.72 -12.64
C PRO A 65 3.23 18.64 -11.13
N ASP A 66 2.13 19.23 -10.65
CA ASP A 66 1.77 19.26 -9.23
C ASP A 66 1.32 17.88 -8.76
N VAL A 67 0.58 17.14 -9.59
CA VAL A 67 0.20 15.74 -9.32
C VAL A 67 1.44 14.87 -9.16
N VAL A 68 2.36 14.92 -10.12
CA VAL A 68 3.61 14.14 -10.08
C VAL A 68 4.46 14.53 -8.86
N PHE A 69 4.55 15.83 -8.56
CA PHE A 69 5.25 16.34 -7.38
C PHE A 69 4.68 15.78 -6.07
N ASN A 70 3.36 15.88 -5.88
CA ASN A 70 2.69 15.42 -4.67
C ASN A 70 2.78 13.91 -4.51
N ASN A 71 2.55 13.14 -5.58
CA ASN A 71 2.66 11.69 -5.56
C ASN A 71 4.08 11.23 -5.22
N THR A 72 5.10 11.88 -5.80
CA THR A 72 6.50 11.57 -5.51
C THR A 72 6.83 11.78 -4.04
N LEU A 73 6.44 12.92 -3.46
CA LEU A 73 6.67 13.21 -2.04
C LEU A 73 5.88 12.28 -1.12
N LEU A 74 4.65 11.93 -1.50
CA LEU A 74 3.82 10.99 -0.76
C LEU A 74 4.47 9.61 -0.70
N GLU A 75 5.03 9.12 -1.82
CA GLU A 75 5.75 7.86 -1.88
C GLU A 75 6.98 7.86 -0.94
N VAL A 76 7.74 8.96 -0.92
CA VAL A 76 8.88 9.12 0.01
C VAL A 76 8.40 9.10 1.47
N TYR A 77 7.28 9.75 1.77
CA TYR A 77 6.69 9.79 3.11
C TYR A 77 6.15 8.43 3.57
N GLN A 78 5.46 7.70 2.70
CA GLN A 78 4.86 6.40 3.00
C GLN A 78 5.89 5.27 3.05
N HIS A 79 6.96 5.36 2.25
CA HIS A 79 7.95 4.29 2.09
C HIS A 79 9.42 4.76 2.30
N PRO A 80 9.74 5.46 3.41
CA PRO A 80 11.05 6.07 3.62
C PRO A 80 12.20 5.05 3.67
N LEU A 81 11.97 3.83 4.17
CA LEU A 81 12.98 2.77 4.19
C LEU A 81 13.30 2.20 2.80
N GLN A 82 12.31 2.17 1.91
CA GLN A 82 12.54 1.75 0.52
C GLN A 82 13.34 2.80 -0.22
N PHE A 83 13.01 4.08 -0.01
CA PHE A 83 13.78 5.20 -0.52
C PHE A 83 15.23 5.17 -0.02
N LEU A 84 15.42 5.00 1.29
CA LEU A 84 16.75 4.89 1.90
C LEU A 84 17.57 3.75 1.31
N ARG A 85 16.95 2.58 1.13
CA ARG A 85 17.59 1.42 0.50
C ARG A 85 18.05 1.74 -0.93
N ARG A 86 17.18 2.35 -1.76
CA ARG A 86 17.54 2.77 -3.12
C ARG A 86 18.72 3.74 -3.10
N LEU A 87 18.74 4.68 -2.15
CA LEU A 87 19.82 5.65 -1.99
C LEU A 87 21.16 5.01 -1.61
N GLU A 88 21.14 3.94 -0.82
CA GLU A 88 22.34 3.24 -0.36
C GLU A 88 22.86 2.21 -1.37
N GLU A 89 21.96 1.50 -2.05
CA GLU A 89 22.29 0.41 -2.98
C GLU A 89 22.63 0.91 -4.38
N GLN A 90 21.97 1.98 -4.84
CA GLN A 90 22.18 2.46 -6.21
C GLN A 90 23.45 3.32 -6.28
N GLN A 91 24.29 3.00 -7.25
CA GLN A 91 25.50 3.76 -7.58
C GLN A 91 25.41 4.27 -9.01
N ASP A 92 26.05 5.40 -9.28
CA ASP A 92 26.22 5.89 -10.63
C ASP A 92 27.23 5.04 -11.42
N ALA A 93 27.40 5.34 -12.71
CA ALA A 93 28.36 4.63 -13.58
C ALA A 93 29.82 4.72 -13.09
N SER A 94 30.12 5.64 -12.17
CA SER A 94 31.43 5.81 -11.55
C SER A 94 31.57 5.11 -10.19
N GLY A 95 30.54 4.36 -9.75
CA GLY A 95 30.51 3.69 -8.46
C GLY A 95 30.23 4.62 -7.27
N LYS A 96 29.87 5.89 -7.51
CA LYS A 96 29.52 6.83 -6.44
C LYS A 96 28.07 6.65 -6.05
N LYS A 97 27.79 6.78 -4.74
CA LYS A 97 26.41 6.76 -4.23
C LYS A 97 25.58 7.85 -4.89
N LEU A 98 24.36 7.50 -5.27
CA LEU A 98 23.43 8.45 -5.86
C LEU A 98 23.07 9.57 -4.88
N LYS A 99 22.93 10.78 -5.42
CA LYS A 99 22.42 11.93 -4.66
C LYS A 99 20.90 11.85 -4.59
N VAL A 100 20.32 12.34 -3.50
CA VAL A 100 18.86 12.37 -3.28
C VAL A 100 18.12 12.98 -4.47
N GLY A 101 18.59 14.10 -5.02
CA GLY A 101 17.96 14.73 -6.18
C GLY A 101 17.90 13.85 -7.44
N VAL A 102 18.86 12.96 -7.65
CA VAL A 102 18.82 12.03 -8.80
C VAL A 102 17.76 10.96 -8.58
N LEU A 103 17.70 10.39 -7.36
CA LEU A 103 16.69 9.39 -7.01
C LEU A 103 15.27 9.99 -7.06
N LEU A 104 15.09 11.22 -6.55
CA LEU A 104 13.84 11.95 -6.65
C LEU A 104 13.42 12.20 -8.10
N SER A 105 14.36 12.52 -8.99
CA SER A 105 14.09 12.64 -10.43
C SER A 105 13.60 11.32 -11.01
N THR A 106 14.25 10.20 -10.69
CA THR A 106 13.83 8.86 -11.16
C THR A 106 12.44 8.51 -10.66
N MET A 107 12.11 8.82 -9.41
CA MET A 107 10.76 8.59 -8.87
C MET A 107 9.71 9.49 -9.51
N ALA A 108 10.02 10.75 -9.79
CA ALA A 108 9.11 11.63 -10.51
C ALA A 108 8.82 11.12 -11.93
N ASP A 109 9.81 10.57 -12.62
CA ASP A 109 9.61 9.92 -13.93
C ASP A 109 8.74 8.65 -13.80
N GLU A 110 8.94 7.84 -12.75
CA GLU A 110 8.10 6.67 -12.44
C GLU A 110 6.62 7.08 -12.19
N GLU A 111 6.38 8.15 -11.41
CA GLU A 111 5.04 8.69 -11.13
C GLU A 111 4.40 9.30 -12.38
N LEU A 112 5.16 10.02 -13.21
CA LEU A 112 4.68 10.53 -14.50
C LEU A 112 4.21 9.39 -15.42
N GLU A 113 4.97 8.29 -15.50
CA GLU A 113 4.56 7.12 -16.29
C GLU A 113 3.33 6.42 -15.72
N LYS A 114 3.16 6.39 -14.39
CA LYS A 114 1.93 5.91 -13.75
C LYS A 114 0.74 6.78 -14.11
N GLU A 115 0.88 8.11 -14.04
CA GLU A 115 -0.19 9.05 -14.40
C GLU A 115 -0.55 8.97 -15.89
N LYS A 116 0.43 8.80 -16.78
CA LYS A 116 0.17 8.58 -18.22
C LYS A 116 -0.65 7.32 -18.47
N LYS A 117 -0.33 6.22 -17.77
CA LYS A 117 -1.06 4.95 -17.87
C LYS A 117 -2.46 5.04 -17.25
N GLY A 118 -2.59 5.69 -16.08
CA GLY A 118 -3.87 5.90 -15.42
C GLY A 118 -4.81 6.81 -16.20
N SER A 119 -4.26 7.89 -16.76
CA SER A 119 -5.00 8.85 -17.58
C SER A 119 -5.40 8.29 -18.94
N GLN A 120 -4.61 7.40 -19.57
CA GLN A 120 -5.08 6.67 -20.76
C GLN A 120 -6.35 5.87 -20.50
N MET A 121 -6.54 5.35 -19.27
CA MET A 121 -7.77 4.67 -18.88
C MET A 121 -8.92 5.65 -18.58
N ARG A 122 -8.64 6.85 -18.06
CA ARG A 122 -9.66 7.87 -17.75
C ARG A 122 -10.12 8.65 -18.99
N TYR A 123 -9.21 9.00 -19.89
CA TYR A 123 -9.47 9.84 -21.07
C TYR A 123 -9.59 9.05 -22.39
N GLY A 124 -9.33 7.74 -22.36
CA GLY A 124 -9.49 6.86 -23.53
C GLY A 124 -10.92 6.75 -24.09
N ARG A 125 -11.93 7.31 -23.39
CA ARG A 125 -13.34 7.34 -23.83
C ARG A 125 -13.76 8.59 -24.62
N GLY A 126 -12.88 9.56 -24.85
CA GLY A 126 -13.27 10.88 -25.35
C GLY A 126 -12.48 11.39 -26.56
N LYS A 127 -12.29 10.57 -27.60
CA LYS A 127 -11.92 11.08 -28.95
C LYS A 127 -13.11 11.02 -29.91
N THR A 128 -14.28 11.47 -29.48
CA THR A 128 -15.32 11.93 -30.41
C THR A 128 -15.12 13.42 -30.59
N GLY A 129 -14.63 13.83 -31.77
CA GLY A 129 -14.45 15.23 -32.09
C GLY A 129 -15.79 15.95 -32.08
N VAL A 130 -16.03 16.73 -31.03
CA VAL A 130 -17.19 17.61 -30.90
C VAL A 130 -16.99 18.75 -31.90
N LYS A 131 -17.85 18.83 -32.92
CA LYS A 131 -17.73 19.81 -34.01
C LYS A 131 -18.64 21.03 -33.83
N ASN A 132 -19.53 21.02 -32.85
CA ASN A 132 -20.51 22.08 -32.63
C ASN A 132 -20.60 22.47 -31.16
N ASP A 133 -20.67 23.78 -30.87
CA ASP A 133 -20.80 24.31 -29.51
C ASP A 133 -22.09 23.84 -28.81
N ALA A 134 -23.13 23.45 -29.56
CA ALA A 134 -24.35 22.86 -29.03
C ALA A 134 -24.18 21.44 -28.47
N GLU A 135 -23.17 20.69 -28.91
CA GLU A 135 -22.83 19.39 -28.33
C GLU A 135 -22.02 19.54 -27.04
N LEU A 136 -21.36 20.69 -26.83
CA LEU A 136 -20.57 20.97 -25.63
C LEU A 136 -21.46 21.13 -24.38
N ASP A 137 -22.63 21.76 -24.52
CA ASP A 137 -23.62 21.90 -23.44
C ASP A 137 -24.30 20.58 -23.09
N LEU A 138 -24.56 19.73 -24.10
CA LEU A 138 -25.09 18.37 -23.87
C LEU A 138 -24.02 17.47 -23.22
N PHE A 139 -22.75 17.64 -23.58
CA PHE A 139 -21.62 16.97 -22.94
C PHE A 139 -21.39 17.47 -21.51
N ALA A 140 -21.55 18.77 -21.23
CA ALA A 140 -21.44 19.32 -19.88
C ALA A 140 -22.59 18.84 -18.97
N GLN A 141 -23.79 18.64 -19.52
CA GLN A 141 -24.91 18.01 -18.80
C GLN A 141 -24.72 16.49 -18.61
N GLN A 142 -24.02 15.79 -19.51
CA GLN A 142 -23.66 14.37 -19.34
C GLN A 142 -22.37 14.15 -18.51
N MET A 143 -21.51 15.15 -18.38
CA MET A 143 -20.25 15.13 -17.61
C MET A 143 -20.42 15.67 -16.19
N ASN A 144 -21.66 15.75 -15.71
CA ASN A 144 -21.95 15.87 -14.28
C ASN A 144 -22.25 14.52 -13.58
N PRO A 145 -21.53 13.39 -13.79
CA PRO A 145 -21.59 12.25 -12.89
C PRO A 145 -20.43 12.34 -11.89
N CYS A 146 -20.32 13.45 -11.15
CA CYS A 146 -19.33 13.56 -10.08
C CYS A 146 -19.86 13.07 -8.73
N HIS A 147 -20.90 12.23 -8.71
CA HIS A 147 -21.34 11.53 -7.51
C HIS A 147 -21.57 10.01 -7.66
N GLU A 148 -21.89 9.48 -8.85
CA GLU A 148 -22.18 8.04 -8.95
C GLU A 148 -20.92 7.16 -9.17
N ALA A 149 -19.85 7.68 -9.79
CA ALA A 149 -18.65 6.87 -10.04
C ALA A 149 -17.77 6.68 -8.79
N GLU A 150 -17.81 7.61 -7.83
CA GLU A 150 -17.22 7.39 -6.50
C GLU A 150 -18.06 6.41 -5.69
N GLU A 151 -19.39 6.48 -5.74
CA GLU A 151 -20.27 5.50 -5.07
C GLU A 151 -20.06 4.07 -5.60
N VAL A 152 -19.84 3.86 -6.91
CA VAL A 152 -19.58 2.50 -7.44
C VAL A 152 -18.20 1.97 -7.03
N ASN A 153 -17.20 2.84 -6.86
CA ASN A 153 -15.87 2.43 -6.37
C ASN A 153 -15.89 2.19 -4.87
N ASP A 154 -16.66 2.98 -4.11
CA ASP A 154 -16.86 2.79 -2.68
C ASP A 154 -17.74 1.57 -2.40
N GLN A 155 -18.75 1.28 -3.22
CA GLN A 155 -19.55 0.08 -3.13
C GLN A 155 -18.71 -1.16 -3.42
N LYS A 156 -17.87 -1.13 -4.46
CA LYS A 156 -16.95 -2.23 -4.76
C LYS A 156 -15.89 -2.41 -3.67
N ARG A 157 -15.34 -1.31 -3.14
CA ARG A 157 -14.41 -1.37 -1.98
C ARG A 157 -15.10 -1.87 -0.73
N HIS A 158 -16.37 -1.53 -0.53
CA HIS A 158 -17.18 -2.03 0.57
C HIS A 158 -17.47 -3.51 0.40
N GLU A 159 -17.85 -3.97 -0.80
CA GLU A 159 -18.02 -5.39 -1.13
C GLU A 159 -16.72 -6.18 -0.97
N ASP A 160 -15.59 -5.65 -1.42
CA ASP A 160 -14.27 -6.26 -1.24
C ASP A 160 -13.87 -6.30 0.24
N ALA A 161 -14.15 -5.24 1.01
CA ALA A 161 -13.89 -5.19 2.46
C ALA A 161 -14.82 -6.13 3.24
N VAL A 162 -16.07 -6.26 2.84
CA VAL A 162 -17.05 -7.22 3.40
C VAL A 162 -16.63 -8.64 3.07
N ALA A 163 -16.16 -8.91 1.84
CA ALA A 163 -15.61 -10.21 1.44
C ALA A 163 -14.34 -10.57 2.24
N LEU A 164 -13.44 -9.60 2.44
CA LEU A 164 -12.26 -9.75 3.30
C LEU A 164 -12.65 -10.01 4.76
N GLY A 165 -13.64 -9.29 5.29
CA GLY A 165 -14.16 -9.49 6.65
C GLY A 165 -14.79 -10.87 6.83
N ALA A 166 -15.54 -11.36 5.85
CA ALA A 166 -16.09 -12.72 5.83
C ALA A 166 -14.98 -13.79 5.81
N ASP A 167 -13.91 -13.55 5.05
CA ASP A 167 -12.73 -14.43 5.00
C ASP A 167 -11.97 -14.47 6.34
N LEU A 168 -11.83 -13.33 7.03
CA LEU A 168 -11.22 -13.26 8.36
C LEU A 168 -12.05 -14.02 9.40
N ASN A 169 -13.37 -13.84 9.40
CA ASN A 169 -14.28 -14.59 10.29
C ASN A 169 -14.23 -16.10 10.01
N SER A 170 -14.11 -16.50 8.75
CA SER A 170 -13.94 -17.91 8.35
C SER A 170 -12.60 -18.48 8.84
N LEU A 171 -11.52 -17.68 8.78
CA LEU A 171 -10.20 -18.06 9.29
C LEU A 171 -10.21 -18.29 10.80
N ASP A 172 -10.86 -17.42 11.58
CA ASP A 172 -10.92 -17.58 13.04
C ASP A 172 -11.81 -18.77 13.45
N ALA A 173 -12.94 -18.96 12.77
CA ALA A 173 -13.77 -20.16 12.94
C ALA A 173 -13.01 -21.45 12.59
N ALA A 174 -12.17 -21.42 11.55
CA ALA A 174 -11.31 -22.54 11.17
C ALA A 174 -10.19 -22.78 12.19
N CYS A 175 -9.57 -21.72 12.73
CA CYS A 175 -8.55 -21.81 13.78
C CYS A 175 -9.11 -22.45 15.06
N ASN A 176 -10.35 -22.12 15.44
CA ASN A 176 -11.00 -22.68 16.62
C ASN A 176 -11.33 -24.18 16.50
N LYS A 177 -11.36 -24.73 15.28
CA LYS A 177 -11.57 -26.17 15.02
C LYS A 177 -10.26 -26.96 14.94
N LEU A 178 -9.11 -26.29 15.04
CA LEU A 178 -7.82 -26.97 15.12
C LEU A 178 -7.62 -27.61 16.49
N LYS A 179 -6.79 -28.65 16.56
CA LYS A 179 -6.39 -29.22 17.84
C LYS A 179 -5.64 -28.15 18.65
N PRO A 180 -5.71 -28.14 19.99
CA PRO A 180 -5.09 -27.12 20.83
C PRO A 180 -3.61 -26.85 20.48
N ARG A 181 -2.87 -27.92 20.18
CA ARG A 181 -1.46 -27.84 19.75
C ARG A 181 -1.26 -27.17 18.39
N ASP A 182 -2.09 -27.48 17.40
CA ASP A 182 -2.00 -26.86 16.07
C ASP A 182 -2.42 -25.38 16.16
N LYS A 183 -3.43 -25.07 16.98
CA LYS A 183 -3.89 -23.69 17.25
C LYS A 183 -2.78 -22.86 17.91
N ALA A 184 -2.14 -23.36 18.96
CA ALA A 184 -1.02 -22.67 19.62
C ALA A 184 0.13 -22.35 18.65
N VAL A 185 0.43 -23.26 17.70
CA VAL A 185 1.44 -23.02 16.67
C VAL A 185 1.02 -21.89 15.73
N ILE A 186 -0.23 -21.86 15.28
CA ILE A 186 -0.75 -20.78 14.41
C ILE A 186 -0.77 -19.44 15.15
N ASP A 187 -1.21 -19.42 16.41
CA ASP A 187 -1.26 -18.20 17.22
C ASP A 187 0.14 -17.62 17.44
N PHE A 188 1.13 -18.46 17.76
CA PHE A 188 2.52 -18.04 17.86
C PHE A 188 3.04 -17.45 16.54
N ILE A 189 2.71 -18.08 15.40
CA ILE A 189 3.13 -17.57 14.09
C ILE A 189 2.44 -16.24 13.77
N LYS A 190 1.14 -16.09 14.06
CA LYS A 190 0.41 -14.82 13.87
C LYS A 190 1.06 -13.67 14.65
N THR A 191 1.54 -13.94 15.86
CA THR A 191 2.16 -12.93 16.73
C THR A 191 3.56 -12.52 16.27
N TYR A 192 4.37 -13.46 15.76
CA TYR A 192 5.80 -13.22 15.56
C TYR A 192 6.31 -13.35 14.11
N ASP A 193 5.55 -13.92 13.18
CA ASP A 193 5.94 -14.11 11.76
C ASP A 193 5.50 -12.91 10.91
N LEU A 194 6.06 -11.74 11.24
CA LEU A 194 5.88 -10.52 10.47
C LEU A 194 6.69 -10.59 9.16
N PRO A 195 6.20 -10.02 8.05
CA PRO A 195 6.92 -10.01 6.79
C PRO A 195 8.32 -9.39 6.95
N ASN A 196 9.34 -10.10 6.48
CA ASN A 196 10.76 -9.73 6.53
C ASN A 196 11.42 -9.68 7.92
N LYS A 197 10.77 -10.22 8.97
CA LYS A 197 11.42 -10.38 10.28
C LYS A 197 11.74 -11.84 10.55
N GLN A 198 12.96 -12.12 11.00
CA GLN A 198 13.27 -13.43 11.54
C GLN A 198 12.55 -13.60 12.88
N LEU A 199 11.93 -14.76 13.09
CA LEU A 199 11.32 -15.09 14.38
C LEU A 199 12.36 -14.93 15.50
N PRO A 200 12.05 -14.14 16.55
CA PRO A 200 12.91 -14.01 17.72
C PRO A 200 13.29 -15.38 18.28
N LYS A 201 14.59 -15.60 18.53
CA LYS A 201 15.13 -16.92 18.89
C LYS A 201 14.67 -17.36 20.28
N GLU A 202 14.63 -16.45 21.23
CA GLU A 202 14.32 -16.72 22.64
C GLU A 202 12.86 -17.16 22.81
N GLU A 203 11.93 -16.42 22.20
CA GLU A 203 10.48 -16.66 22.23
C GLU A 203 10.14 -17.96 21.50
N LYS A 204 10.87 -18.28 20.43
CA LYS A 204 10.73 -19.55 19.74
C LYS A 204 11.19 -20.72 20.62
N GLU A 205 12.32 -20.61 21.30
CA GLU A 205 12.80 -21.66 22.20
C GLU A 205 11.87 -21.88 23.39
N GLN A 206 11.36 -20.79 23.97
CA GLN A 206 10.37 -20.85 25.05
C GLN A 206 9.09 -21.54 24.58
N PHE A 207 8.54 -21.14 23.43
CA PHE A 207 7.34 -21.76 22.85
C PHE A 207 7.55 -23.26 22.58
N LEU A 208 8.71 -23.64 22.05
CA LEU A 208 9.04 -25.05 21.80
C LEU A 208 9.09 -25.87 23.08
N LYS A 209 9.66 -25.30 24.16
CA LYS A 209 9.70 -25.93 25.48
C LYS A 209 8.30 -26.13 26.06
N GLU A 210 7.46 -25.10 26.01
CA GLU A 210 6.08 -25.14 26.51
C GLU A 210 5.22 -26.18 25.76
N GLN A 211 5.41 -26.31 24.44
CA GLN A 211 4.66 -27.24 23.61
C GLN A 211 5.29 -28.64 23.49
N GLY A 212 6.40 -28.90 24.19
CA GLY A 212 7.14 -30.16 24.11
C GLY A 212 7.59 -30.51 22.69
N LEU A 213 7.99 -29.50 21.92
CA LEU A 213 8.41 -29.61 20.52
C LEU A 213 9.93 -29.54 20.40
N LYS A 214 10.52 -30.44 19.61
CA LYS A 214 11.92 -30.30 19.19
C LYS A 214 12.03 -29.25 18.06
N PRO A 215 13.13 -28.48 17.97
CA PRO A 215 13.33 -27.48 16.91
C PRO A 215 13.15 -28.03 15.50
N GLU A 216 13.67 -29.24 15.23
CA GLU A 216 13.56 -29.94 13.94
C GLU A 216 12.09 -30.25 13.56
N ASN A 217 11.26 -30.52 14.57
CA ASN A 217 9.85 -30.86 14.38
C ASN A 217 8.97 -29.63 14.21
N PHE A 218 9.45 -28.44 14.62
CA PHE A 218 8.68 -27.20 14.52
C PHE A 218 8.27 -26.91 13.08
N ARG A 219 9.20 -27.04 12.13
CA ARG A 219 8.92 -26.82 10.69
C ARG A 219 7.81 -27.75 10.20
N LYS A 220 7.89 -29.04 10.53
CA LYS A 220 6.89 -30.04 10.15
C LYS A 220 5.54 -29.79 10.83
N CYS A 221 5.54 -29.30 12.08
CA CYS A 221 4.32 -28.93 12.80
C CYS A 221 3.67 -27.67 12.23
N LYS A 222 4.47 -26.64 11.87
CA LYS A 222 4.02 -25.43 11.18
C LYS A 222 3.32 -25.80 9.87
N GLU A 223 4.00 -26.55 9.00
CA GLU A 223 3.46 -26.95 7.70
C GLU A 223 2.16 -27.76 7.83
N ARG A 224 2.11 -28.72 8.76
CA ARG A 224 0.92 -29.53 9.03
C ARG A 224 -0.25 -28.70 9.55
N SER A 225 0.02 -27.73 10.43
CA SER A 225 -1.00 -26.84 10.98
C SER A 225 -1.59 -25.95 9.89
N TYR A 226 -0.75 -25.39 9.01
CA TYR A 226 -1.21 -24.65 7.84
C TYR A 226 -2.01 -25.48 6.85
N LYS A 227 -1.57 -26.71 6.56
CA LYS A 227 -2.31 -27.61 5.67
C LYS A 227 -3.71 -27.91 6.20
N LYS A 228 -3.84 -28.15 7.51
CA LYS A 228 -5.14 -28.34 8.17
C LYS A 228 -5.98 -27.08 8.13
N LEU A 229 -5.40 -25.92 8.47
CA LEU A 229 -6.11 -24.64 8.45
C LEU A 229 -6.65 -24.35 7.05
N ARG A 230 -5.82 -24.50 6.01
CA ARG A 230 -6.22 -24.31 4.62
C ARG A 230 -7.35 -25.26 4.20
N ALA A 231 -7.25 -26.55 4.55
CA ALA A 231 -8.31 -27.50 4.26
C ALA A 231 -9.64 -27.10 4.91
N ARG A 232 -9.61 -26.63 6.16
CA ARG A 232 -10.81 -26.16 6.88
C ARG A 232 -11.43 -24.91 6.26
N VAL A 233 -10.60 -23.95 5.83
CA VAL A 233 -11.08 -22.73 5.14
C VAL A 233 -11.75 -23.10 3.82
N LEU A 234 -11.15 -24.01 3.04
CA LEU A 234 -11.75 -24.49 1.79
C LEU A 234 -13.05 -25.26 2.03
N GLU A 235 -13.10 -26.15 3.01
CA GLU A 235 -14.34 -26.83 3.44
C GLU A 235 -15.44 -25.83 3.83
N GLY A 236 -15.08 -24.76 4.56
CA GLY A 236 -16.00 -23.68 4.93
C GLY A 236 -16.57 -22.97 3.70
N ARG A 237 -15.71 -22.59 2.75
CA ARG A 237 -16.13 -21.93 1.50
C ARG A 237 -17.06 -22.80 0.65
N HIS A 238 -16.78 -24.09 0.52
CA HIS A 238 -17.65 -25.02 -0.20
C HIS A 238 -19.04 -25.16 0.46
N LYS A 239 -19.10 -25.18 1.80
CA LYS A 239 -20.38 -25.25 2.52
C LYS A 239 -21.20 -23.96 2.38
N SER A 240 -20.55 -22.80 2.47
CA SER A 240 -21.21 -21.50 2.27
C SER A 240 -21.75 -21.36 0.83
N ALA A 241 -21.00 -21.80 -0.18
CA ALA A 241 -21.44 -21.77 -1.58
C ALA A 241 -22.62 -22.72 -1.86
N ALA A 242 -22.65 -23.89 -1.22
CA ALA A 242 -23.78 -24.82 -1.34
C ALA A 242 -25.07 -24.29 -0.71
N GLN A 243 -24.97 -23.54 0.41
CA GLN A 243 -26.11 -22.94 1.09
C GLN A 243 -26.67 -21.71 0.36
N SER A 244 -25.82 -20.93 -0.33
CA SER A 244 -26.29 -19.80 -1.14
C SER A 244 -26.99 -20.25 -2.44
N GLY A 245 -26.63 -21.41 -2.99
CA GLY A 245 -27.24 -21.95 -4.22
C GLY A 245 -28.64 -22.54 -4.03
N SER A 246 -29.01 -22.98 -2.83
CA SER A 246 -30.34 -23.55 -2.56
C SER A 246 -31.44 -22.51 -2.31
N ALA A 247 -31.09 -21.24 -2.09
CA ALA A 247 -32.06 -20.18 -1.77
C ALA A 247 -32.70 -19.50 -3.01
N SER A 248 -32.21 -19.78 -4.23
CA SER A 248 -32.73 -19.18 -5.48
C SER A 248 -33.65 -20.09 -6.30
N ALA A 249 -34.03 -21.27 -5.79
CA ALA A 249 -34.83 -22.25 -6.55
C ALA A 249 -36.34 -22.26 -6.22
N GLU A 250 -36.81 -21.47 -5.26
CA GLU A 250 -38.24 -21.33 -4.96
C GLU A 250 -38.76 -19.96 -5.44
N ALA A 251 -38.92 -19.81 -6.76
CA ALA A 251 -39.84 -18.82 -7.28
C ALA A 251 -41.26 -19.35 -7.07
N PRO A 252 -42.16 -18.61 -6.40
CA PRO A 252 -43.54 -19.04 -6.26
C PRO A 252 -44.20 -19.06 -7.64
N SER A 253 -44.65 -20.24 -8.07
CA SER A 253 -45.57 -20.36 -9.20
C SER A 253 -46.88 -19.67 -8.81
N CYS A 254 -47.17 -18.54 -9.45
CA CYS A 254 -48.55 -18.05 -9.54
C CYS A 254 -49.34 -18.90 -10.53
#